data_AF-A0A085MPT0-F1
#
_entry.id   AF-A0A085MPT0-F1
#
_cell.length_a   1.000
_cell.length_b   1.000
_cell.length_c   1.000
_cell.angle_alpha   90.00
_cell.angle_beta   90.00
_cell.angle_gamma   90.00
#
_symmetry.space_group_name_H-M   'P 1'
#
loop_
_entity.id
_entity.type
_entity.pdbx_description
1 polymer ?
#
loop_
_entity_poly.entity_id
_entity_poly.type
_entity_poly.pdbx_seq_one_letter_code
_entity_poly.pdbx_strand_id
1 'polypeptide(L)'
;MPTTDPEKKKAKQARADAKRAGRTRNFATVVYPESAPADWMERLDQYHIAALVSPLHDKDTNPSGEPKKPHYHVLLMFESPADYENKVAPIFAEIGGVGRETVSSARGYARYLCHLDNPEKAQYSPSE
;
A
#
# COMPACT_ATOMS: atom_id res chain seq x y z
N MET A 1 -1.47 27.32 30.94
CA MET A 1 -2.15 26.61 32.03
C MET A 1 -2.55 25.22 31.55
N PRO A 2 -2.09 24.12 32.15
CA PRO A 2 -2.64 22.79 31.87
C PRO A 2 -4.13 22.82 32.20
N THR A 3 -5.00 22.37 31.30
CA THR A 3 -6.44 22.26 31.56
C THR A 3 -6.67 21.22 32.65
N THR A 4 -6.96 21.68 33.87
CA THR A 4 -7.30 20.88 35.06
C THR A 4 -8.69 20.26 34.99
N ASP A 5 -9.49 20.63 33.99
CA ASP A 5 -10.84 20.13 33.72
C ASP A 5 -10.77 18.73 33.03
N PRO A 6 -11.21 17.66 33.72
CA PRO A 6 -11.18 16.30 33.18
C PRO A 6 -12.02 16.11 31.91
N GLU A 7 -13.12 16.82 31.75
CA GLU A 7 -14.00 16.71 30.58
C GLU A 7 -13.33 17.33 29.35
N LYS A 8 -12.70 18.49 29.52
CA LYS A 8 -11.90 19.12 28.44
C LYS A 8 -10.72 18.26 28.02
N LYS A 9 -10.08 17.57 28.98
CA LYS A 9 -9.01 16.60 28.68
C LYS A 9 -9.53 15.40 27.89
N LYS A 10 -10.66 14.81 28.29
CA LYS A 10 -11.31 13.69 27.58
C LYS A 10 -11.73 14.09 26.16
N ALA A 11 -12.35 15.26 25.98
CA ALA A 11 -12.74 15.77 24.67
C ALA A 11 -11.52 16.01 23.75
N LYS A 12 -10.42 16.57 24.29
CA LYS A 12 -9.18 16.76 23.54
C LYS A 12 -8.57 15.42 23.10
N GLN A 13 -8.56 14.42 23.97
CA GLN A 13 -8.06 13.08 23.65
C GLN A 13 -8.91 12.41 22.57
N ALA A 14 -10.25 12.44 22.70
CA ALA A 14 -11.17 11.87 21.70
C ALA A 14 -10.97 12.51 20.31
N ARG A 15 -10.76 13.82 20.25
CA ARG A 15 -10.42 14.52 18.98
C ARG A 15 -9.08 14.07 18.40
N ALA A 16 -8.07 13.86 19.25
CA ALA A 16 -6.77 13.38 18.82
C ALA A 16 -6.84 11.93 18.30
N ASP A 17 -7.63 11.08 18.95
CA ASP A 17 -7.83 9.69 18.54
C ASP A 17 -8.63 9.60 17.24
N ALA A 18 -9.69 10.40 17.09
CA ALA A 18 -10.44 10.52 15.84
C ALA A 18 -9.54 10.97 14.68
N LYS A 19 -8.60 11.91 14.91
CA LYS A 19 -7.62 12.34 13.90
C LYS A 19 -6.58 11.26 13.56
N ARG A 20 -6.36 10.29 14.45
CA ARG A 20 -5.42 9.17 14.24
C ARG A 20 -6.09 7.95 13.63
N ALA A 21 -7.40 7.82 13.78
CA ALA A 21 -8.18 6.70 13.25
C ALA A 21 -7.96 6.54 11.74
N GLY A 22 -7.71 5.30 11.30
CA GLY A 22 -7.52 4.97 9.89
C GLY A 22 -6.18 5.39 9.27
N ARG A 23 -5.27 5.99 10.05
CA ARG A 23 -3.92 6.31 9.57
C ARG A 23 -2.97 5.14 9.79
N THR A 24 -2.19 4.81 8.78
CA THR A 24 -1.11 3.82 8.88
C THR A 24 0.10 4.30 8.09
N ARG A 25 1.25 3.65 8.27
CA ARG A 25 2.47 3.98 7.55
C ARG A 25 2.58 3.32 6.19
N ASN A 26 1.88 2.20 5.98
CA ASN A 26 2.10 1.39 4.78
C ASN A 26 0.77 1.09 4.10
N PHE A 27 0.75 1.29 2.79
CA PHE A 27 -0.40 1.05 1.94
C PHE A 27 0.04 0.30 0.70
N ALA A 28 -0.79 -0.61 0.22
CA ALA A 28 -0.53 -1.31 -1.04
C ALA A 28 -1.71 -1.22 -2.00
N THR A 29 -1.40 -1.34 -3.29
CA THR A 29 -2.36 -1.39 -4.39
C THR A 29 -1.86 -2.35 -5.46
N VAL A 30 -2.72 -2.61 -6.44
CA VAL A 30 -2.39 -3.40 -7.63
C VAL A 30 -2.39 -2.49 -8.85
N VAL A 31 -1.39 -2.59 -9.71
CA VAL A 31 -1.32 -1.86 -10.98
C VAL A 31 -1.38 -2.86 -12.13
N TYR A 32 -2.32 -2.67 -13.06
CA TYR A 32 -2.43 -3.48 -14.27
C TYR A 32 -1.70 -2.80 -15.43
N PRO A 33 -0.64 -3.41 -16.00
CA PRO A 33 0.13 -2.78 -17.09
C PRO A 33 -0.69 -2.44 -18.32
N GLU A 34 -1.77 -3.20 -18.58
CA GLU A 34 -2.67 -2.99 -19.73
C GLU A 34 -3.48 -1.69 -19.64
N SER A 35 -3.68 -1.14 -18.44
CA SER A 35 -4.53 0.04 -18.21
C SER A 35 -3.82 1.18 -17.48
N ALA A 36 -2.64 0.93 -16.92
CA ALA A 36 -1.85 1.96 -16.26
C ALA A 36 -1.26 2.96 -17.28
N PRO A 37 -0.99 4.21 -16.88
CA PRO A 37 -0.18 5.11 -17.69
C PRO A 37 1.16 4.46 -18.05
N ALA A 38 1.64 4.65 -19.29
CA ALA A 38 2.89 4.02 -19.74
C ALA A 38 4.10 4.44 -18.87
N ASP A 39 4.03 5.63 -18.27
CA ASP A 39 5.03 6.28 -17.43
C ASP A 39 4.71 6.17 -15.91
N TRP A 40 3.88 5.20 -15.50
CA TRP A 40 3.42 5.13 -14.12
C TRP A 40 4.55 4.93 -13.09
N MET A 41 5.64 4.24 -13.47
CA MET A 41 6.80 4.05 -12.60
C MET A 41 7.56 5.36 -12.39
N GLU A 42 7.73 6.16 -13.45
CA GLU A 42 8.33 7.49 -13.38
C GLU A 42 7.48 8.44 -12.54
N ARG A 43 6.15 8.37 -12.67
CA ARG A 43 5.22 9.13 -11.81
C ARG A 43 5.36 8.73 -10.35
N LEU A 44 5.48 7.43 -10.06
CA LEU A 44 5.71 6.94 -8.70
C LEU A 44 7.03 7.50 -8.13
N ASP A 45 8.10 7.47 -8.93
CA ASP A 45 9.43 7.94 -8.52
C ASP A 45 9.45 9.44 -8.16
N GLN A 46 8.68 10.27 -8.88
CA GLN A 46 8.55 11.71 -8.61
C GLN A 46 7.97 12.05 -7.23
N TYR A 47 7.29 11.12 -6.58
CA TYR A 47 6.79 11.32 -5.22
C TYR A 47 7.90 11.28 -4.16
N HIS A 48 9.08 10.73 -4.49
CA HIS A 48 10.21 10.58 -3.57
C HIS A 48 9.82 9.92 -2.23
N ILE A 49 8.92 8.94 -2.30
CA ILE A 49 8.51 8.11 -1.17
C ILE A 49 9.17 6.74 -1.27
N ALA A 50 9.43 6.11 -0.13
CA ALA A 50 9.89 4.74 -0.13
C ALA A 50 8.78 3.84 -0.68
N ALA A 51 9.04 3.20 -1.81
CA ALA A 51 8.11 2.28 -2.46
C ALA A 51 8.81 0.98 -2.85
N LEU A 52 8.05 -0.11 -2.87
CA LEU A 52 8.47 -1.38 -3.47
C LEU A 52 7.45 -1.74 -4.54
N VAL A 53 7.94 -2.17 -5.70
CA VAL A 53 7.15 -2.74 -6.79
C VAL A 53 7.54 -4.20 -6.88
N SER A 54 6.57 -5.11 -6.97
CA SER A 54 6.86 -6.53 -7.20
C SER A 54 7.49 -6.73 -8.59
N PRO A 55 8.06 -7.91 -8.87
CA PRO A 55 8.12 -8.42 -10.24
C PRO A 55 6.73 -8.42 -10.88
N LEU A 56 6.66 -8.61 -12.20
CA LEU A 56 5.36 -8.77 -12.86
C LEU A 56 4.72 -10.09 -12.41
N HIS A 57 3.56 -10.02 -11.75
CA HIS A 57 2.80 -11.22 -11.39
C HIS A 57 2.00 -11.72 -12.60
N ASP A 58 2.62 -12.55 -13.43
CA ASP A 58 2.06 -13.13 -14.65
C ASP A 58 1.78 -14.64 -14.56
N LYS A 59 2.16 -15.29 -13.46
CA LYS A 59 2.00 -16.74 -13.23
C LYS A 59 0.97 -17.08 -12.15
N ASP A 60 0.31 -16.06 -11.60
CA ASP A 60 -0.69 -16.26 -10.55
C ASP A 60 -1.96 -16.92 -11.09
N THR A 61 -2.54 -17.84 -10.33
CA THR A 61 -3.80 -18.50 -10.65
C THR A 61 -4.89 -18.17 -9.63
N ASN A 62 -6.13 -18.11 -10.10
CA ASN A 62 -7.31 -18.06 -9.25
C ASN A 62 -7.53 -19.42 -8.58
N PRO A 63 -8.35 -19.48 -7.50
CA PRO A 63 -8.75 -20.76 -6.91
C PRO A 63 -9.43 -21.72 -7.90
N SER A 64 -10.02 -21.19 -8.98
CA SER A 64 -10.58 -21.99 -10.10
C SER A 64 -9.52 -22.64 -11.00
N GLY A 65 -8.24 -22.26 -10.86
CA GLY A 65 -7.14 -22.66 -11.74
C GLY A 65 -6.92 -21.74 -12.94
N GLU A 66 -7.82 -20.77 -13.17
CA GLU A 66 -7.67 -19.82 -14.27
C GLU A 66 -6.53 -18.82 -14.01
N PRO A 67 -5.71 -18.47 -15.02
CA PRO A 67 -4.68 -17.44 -14.87
C PRO A 67 -5.28 -16.10 -14.45
N LYS A 68 -4.62 -15.42 -13.52
CA LYS A 68 -4.94 -14.02 -13.20
C LYS A 68 -4.41 -13.10 -14.29
N LYS A 69 -5.04 -11.92 -14.40
CA LYS A 69 -4.50 -10.84 -15.21
C LYS A 69 -3.09 -10.44 -14.71
N PRO A 70 -2.11 -10.23 -15.60
CA PRO A 70 -0.80 -9.73 -15.22
C PRO A 70 -0.89 -8.43 -14.45
N HIS A 71 -0.20 -8.34 -13.32
CA HIS A 71 -0.27 -7.17 -12.45
C HIS A 71 1.00 -6.96 -11.64
N TYR A 72 1.21 -5.73 -11.18
CA TYR A 72 2.20 -5.39 -10.17
C TYR A 72 1.51 -5.16 -8.83
N HIS A 73 2.13 -5.62 -7.75
CA HIS A 73 1.85 -5.12 -6.41
C HIS A 73 2.76 -3.93 -6.12
N VAL A 74 2.18 -2.83 -5.64
CA VAL A 74 2.93 -1.63 -5.26
C VAL A 74 2.70 -1.36 -3.77
N LEU A 75 3.77 -1.31 -2.99
CA LEU A 75 3.78 -0.98 -1.57
C LEU A 75 4.37 0.43 -1.39
N LEU A 76 3.62 1.34 -0.77
CA LEU A 76 4.10 2.64 -0.32
C LEU A 76 4.39 2.60 1.19
N MET A 77 5.51 3.18 1.60
CA MET A 77 5.97 3.23 2.99
C MET A 77 6.31 4.67 3.39
N PHE A 78 5.53 5.21 4.32
CA PHE A 78 5.68 6.56 4.84
C PHE A 78 6.39 6.55 6.21
N GLU A 79 7.25 7.55 6.46
CA GLU A 79 7.94 7.72 7.74
C GLU A 79 6.96 7.99 8.91
N SER A 80 5.84 8.64 8.60
CA SER A 80 4.76 8.96 9.54
C SER A 80 3.43 8.41 9.03
N PRO A 81 2.48 8.05 9.94
CA PRO A 81 1.17 7.56 9.50
C PRO A 81 0.47 8.53 8.53
N ALA A 82 0.15 8.07 7.34
CA ALA A 82 -0.59 8.81 6.34
C ALA A 82 -2.08 8.46 6.39
N ASP A 83 -2.93 9.43 6.05
CA ASP A 83 -4.34 9.16 5.79
C ASP A 83 -4.51 8.76 4.32
N TYR A 84 -5.45 7.85 4.06
CA TYR A 84 -5.63 7.34 2.71
C TYR A 84 -6.15 8.43 1.76
N GLU A 85 -7.24 9.10 2.12
CA GLU A 85 -7.98 9.99 1.20
C GLU A 85 -7.15 11.15 0.66
N ASN A 86 -6.37 11.83 1.49
CA ASN A 86 -5.64 13.04 1.08
C ASN A 86 -4.19 12.79 0.69
N LYS A 87 -3.59 11.68 1.15
CA LYS A 87 -2.16 11.41 0.90
C LYS A 87 -1.90 10.23 -0.02
N VAL A 88 -2.71 9.18 0.03
CA VAL A 88 -2.43 7.92 -0.68
C VAL A 88 -3.27 7.78 -1.94
N ALA A 89 -4.56 8.11 -1.86
CA ALA A 89 -5.49 7.98 -2.98
C ALA A 89 -5.05 8.78 -4.23
N PRO A 90 -4.51 10.02 -4.12
CA PRO A 90 -4.00 10.73 -5.30
C PRO A 90 -2.83 10.01 -5.97
N ILE A 91 -1.91 9.44 -5.17
CA ILE A 91 -0.75 8.69 -5.66
C ILE A 91 -1.23 7.44 -6.40
N PHE A 92 -2.14 6.67 -5.78
CA PHE A 92 -2.72 5.48 -6.41
C PHE A 92 -3.45 5.82 -7.71
N ALA A 93 -4.24 6.91 -7.75
CA ALA A 93 -4.92 7.33 -8.96
C ALA A 93 -3.91 7.69 -10.08
N GLU A 94 -2.82 8.37 -9.74
CA GLU A 94 -1.82 8.81 -10.72
C GLU A 94 -1.03 7.66 -11.36
N ILE A 95 -0.77 6.58 -10.61
CA ILE A 95 -0.06 5.39 -11.11
C ILE A 95 -1.00 4.33 -11.69
N GLY A 96 -2.33 4.56 -11.71
CA GLY A 96 -3.31 3.58 -12.16
C GLY A 96 -3.55 2.42 -11.18
N GLY A 97 -3.34 2.67 -9.88
CA GLY A 97 -3.59 1.73 -8.80
C GLY A 97 -5.07 1.39 -8.63
N VAL A 98 -5.35 0.10 -8.48
CA VAL A 98 -6.69 -0.46 -8.27
C VAL A 98 -6.76 -1.13 -6.91
N GLY A 99 -7.76 -0.73 -6.13
CA GLY A 99 -7.95 -1.22 -4.76
C GLY A 99 -6.94 -0.62 -3.77
N ARG A 100 -7.15 -0.95 -2.49
CA ARG A 100 -6.27 -0.53 -1.40
C ARG A 100 -6.16 -1.61 -0.33
N GLU A 101 -4.96 -1.74 0.22
CA GLU A 101 -4.70 -2.56 1.40
C GLU A 101 -3.89 -1.76 2.42
N THR A 102 -4.29 -1.84 3.70
CA THR A 102 -3.46 -1.34 4.81
C THR A 102 -2.47 -2.43 5.22
N VAL A 103 -1.18 -2.10 5.24
CA VAL A 103 -0.12 -3.10 5.47
C VAL A 103 0.47 -2.98 6.87
N SER A 104 0.23 -4.00 7.70
CA SER A 104 0.70 -4.02 9.10
C SER A 104 2.20 -4.29 9.23
N SER A 105 2.80 -5.02 8.29
CA SER A 105 4.21 -5.38 8.30
C SER A 105 4.82 -5.19 6.92
N ALA A 106 5.58 -4.11 6.74
CA ALA A 106 6.29 -3.85 5.50
C ALA A 106 7.25 -5.00 5.14
N ARG A 107 7.94 -5.58 6.13
CA ARG A 107 8.80 -6.76 5.94
C ARG A 107 8.03 -7.97 5.43
N GLY A 108 6.85 -8.24 6.00
CA GLY A 108 6.01 -9.35 5.55
C GLY A 108 5.51 -9.12 4.12
N TYR A 109 5.07 -7.90 3.82
CA TYR A 109 4.60 -7.55 2.47
C TYR A 109 5.72 -7.60 1.43
N ALA A 110 6.93 -7.13 1.76
CA ALA A 110 8.09 -7.21 0.85
C ALA A 110 8.41 -8.65 0.43
N ARG A 111 8.26 -9.62 1.35
CA ARG A 111 8.39 -11.05 1.01
C ARG A 111 7.20 -11.58 0.22
N TYR A 112 6.00 -11.07 0.51
CA TYR A 112 4.79 -11.39 -0.22
C TYR A 112 4.84 -10.93 -1.69
N LEU A 113 5.50 -9.81 -2.00
CA LEU A 113 5.74 -9.33 -3.38
C LEU A 113 6.45 -10.37 -4.27
N CYS A 114 7.08 -11.38 -3.68
CA CYS A 114 7.73 -12.46 -4.41
C CYS A 114 7.20 -13.85 -4.00
N HIS A 115 6.12 -13.89 -3.23
CA HIS A 115 5.49 -15.09 -2.67
C HIS A 115 6.41 -16.01 -1.85
N LEU A 116 7.50 -15.49 -1.28
CA LEU A 116 8.57 -16.27 -0.64
C LEU A 116 8.16 -17.10 0.57
N ASP A 117 6.97 -16.82 1.14
CA ASP A 117 6.43 -17.49 2.32
C ASP A 117 5.25 -18.42 2.00
N ASN A 118 4.85 -18.55 0.72
CA ASN A 118 3.75 -19.43 0.32
C ASN A 118 4.14 -20.32 -0.87
N PRO A 119 4.56 -21.58 -0.63
CA PRO A 119 5.04 -22.48 -1.67
C PRO A 119 3.96 -22.94 -2.65
N GLU A 120 2.67 -22.76 -2.33
CA GLU A 120 1.57 -23.10 -3.23
C GLU A 120 1.34 -22.03 -4.32
N LYS A 121 1.93 -20.83 -4.13
CA LYS A 121 1.87 -19.76 -5.12
C LYS A 121 3.12 -19.77 -6.01
N ALA A 122 2.97 -19.25 -7.23
CA ALA A 122 4.09 -18.97 -8.12
C ALA A 122 5.13 -18.09 -7.42
N GLN A 123 6.38 -18.54 -7.42
CA GLN A 123 7.51 -17.82 -6.83
C GLN A 123 8.11 -16.87 -7.88
N TYR A 124 8.40 -15.64 -7.47
CA TYR A 124 9.02 -14.62 -8.33
C TYR A 124 10.42 -14.26 -7.83
N SER A 125 11.29 -13.79 -8.73
CA SER A 125 12.66 -13.46 -8.37
C SER A 125 12.72 -12.11 -7.65
N PRO A 126 13.35 -12.02 -6.47
CA PRO A 126 13.53 -10.73 -5.79
C PRO A 126 14.48 -9.75 -6.52
N SER A 127 15.19 -10.21 -7.56
CA SER A 127 16.17 -9.42 -8.30
C SER A 127 15.63 -8.84 -9.61
N GLU A 128 14.37 -9.10 -9.94
CA GLU A 128 13.68 -8.53 -11.11
C GLU A 128 13.25 -7.08 -10.88
#